data_AF-A0A0F8Z9C1-F1
#
_entry.id   AF-A0A0F8Z9C1-F1
#
_cell.length_a   1.000
_cell.length_b   1.000
_cell.length_c   1.000
_cell.angle_alpha   90.00
_cell.angle_beta   90.00
_cell.angle_gamma   90.00
#
_symmetry.space_group_name_H-M   'P 1'
#
loop_
_entity.id
_entity.type
_entity.pdbx_description
1 polymer ?
#
loop_
_entity_poly.entity_id
_entity_poly.type
_entity_poly.pdbx_seq_one_letter_code
_entity_poly.pdbx_strand_id
1 'polypeptide(L)'
;MKLSLGPILYYWPHQKVADFYQQAIQSPADIIYLGETICSKRQELRTPDWLELASALLESGKEVVLSTLALIEARSELSSLRKICDNSGCLIEANDIAAVELLSEKKLPFVAGTSINIYNAQRSGFQFL
;
A
#
# COMPACT_ATOMS: atom_id res chain seq x y z
N MET A 1 2.60 22.26 2.80
CA MET A 1 1.41 21.44 2.51
C MET A 1 1.79 20.51 1.37
N LYS A 2 1.58 19.20 1.50
CA LYS A 2 1.85 18.20 0.45
C LYS A 2 0.55 17.72 -0.19
N LEU A 3 0.57 17.44 -1.49
CA LEU A 3 -0.55 16.85 -2.23
C LEU A 3 -0.34 15.34 -2.39
N SER A 4 -1.35 14.53 -2.09
CA SER A 4 -1.32 13.08 -2.26
C SER A 4 -2.29 12.61 -3.34
N LEU A 5 -1.85 11.63 -4.13
CA LEU A 5 -2.69 10.84 -5.03
C LEU A 5 -2.99 9.50 -4.37
N GLY A 6 -4.28 9.17 -4.19
CA GLY A 6 -4.72 7.90 -3.60
C GLY A 6 -4.56 6.70 -4.55
N PRO A 7 -4.66 5.46 -4.03
CA PRO A 7 -4.58 4.25 -4.83
C PRO A 7 -5.82 4.09 -5.73
N ILE A 8 -5.68 3.28 -6.77
CA ILE A 8 -6.80 2.94 -7.68
C ILE A 8 -7.80 2.06 -6.92
N LEU A 9 -9.08 2.47 -6.89
CA LEU A 9 -10.15 1.76 -6.19
C LEU A 9 -11.06 0.91 -7.10
N TYR A 10 -10.69 0.79 -8.39
CA TYR A 10 -11.48 0.11 -9.42
C TYR A 10 -10.63 -0.86 -10.21
N TYR A 11 -11.26 -1.92 -10.71
CA TYR A 11 -10.59 -2.85 -11.63
C TYR A 11 -10.20 -2.13 -12.92
N TRP A 12 -8.90 -2.06 -13.20
CA TRP A 12 -8.34 -1.63 -14.48
C TRP A 12 -7.40 -2.69 -15.06
N PRO A 13 -7.34 -2.85 -16.39
CA PRO A 13 -6.36 -3.70 -17.04
C PRO A 13 -4.93 -3.26 -16.76
N HIS A 14 -3.98 -4.20 -16.82
CA HIS A 14 -2.59 -3.96 -16.43
C HIS A 14 -1.97 -2.73 -17.12
N GLN A 15 -2.11 -2.62 -18.43
CA GLN A 15 -1.56 -1.50 -19.20
C GLN A 15 -2.12 -0.15 -18.75
N LYS A 16 -3.42 -0.09 -18.47
CA LYS A 16 -4.07 1.15 -18.03
C LYS A 16 -3.54 1.61 -16.66
N VAL A 17 -3.24 0.67 -15.77
CA VAL A 17 -2.61 0.96 -14.48
C VAL A 17 -1.21 1.54 -14.68
N ALA A 18 -0.38 0.90 -15.51
CA ALA A 18 0.97 1.38 -15.82
C ALA A 18 0.94 2.80 -16.42
N ASP A 19 0.10 3.03 -17.44
CA ASP A 19 -0.04 4.34 -18.10
C ASP A 19 -0.50 5.43 -17.13
N PHE A 20 -1.37 5.10 -16.18
CA PHE A 20 -1.85 6.03 -15.16
C PHE A 20 -0.71 6.46 -14.22
N TYR A 21 0.08 5.52 -13.70
CA TYR A 21 1.17 5.88 -12.79
C TYR A 21 2.31 6.59 -13.50
N GLN A 22 2.55 6.33 -14.79
CA GLN A 22 3.46 7.15 -15.61
C GLN A 22 3.00 8.61 -15.70
N GLN A 23 1.69 8.85 -15.88
CA GLN A 23 1.14 10.20 -15.84
C GLN A 23 1.19 10.80 -14.44
N ALA A 24 0.98 9.99 -13.39
CA ALA A 24 1.02 10.43 -11.99
C ALA A 24 2.38 10.98 -11.59
N ILE A 25 3.48 10.43 -12.11
CA ILE A 25 4.84 10.96 -11.88
C ILE A 25 4.96 12.41 -12.34
N GLN A 26 4.33 12.77 -13.46
CA GLN A 26 4.37 14.12 -14.04
C GLN A 26 3.35 15.07 -13.40
N SER A 27 2.52 14.57 -12.48
CA SER A 27 1.50 15.36 -11.79
C SER A 27 2.10 16.22 -10.67
N PRO A 28 1.35 17.22 -10.15
CA PRO A 28 1.78 18.01 -8.99
C PRO A 28 1.71 17.24 -7.65
N ALA A 29 1.30 15.96 -7.64
CA ALA A 29 1.27 15.18 -6.41
C ALA A 29 2.69 14.97 -5.86
N ASP A 30 2.88 15.20 -4.56
CA ASP A 30 4.13 14.94 -3.85
C ASP A 30 4.23 13.47 -3.42
N ILE A 31 3.08 12.86 -3.12
CA ILE A 31 2.94 11.49 -2.61
C ILE A 31 2.04 10.67 -3.54
N ILE A 32 2.48 9.48 -3.93
CA ILE A 32 1.72 8.54 -4.76
C ILE A 32 1.44 7.27 -3.97
N TYR A 33 0.17 7.00 -3.74
CA TYR A 33 -0.30 5.73 -3.19
C TYR A 33 -0.62 4.78 -4.34
N LEU A 34 -0.16 3.53 -4.24
CA LEU A 34 -0.46 2.46 -5.20
C LEU A 34 -0.78 1.16 -4.47
N GLY A 35 -1.28 0.16 -5.17
CA GLY A 35 -1.59 -1.15 -4.59
C GLY A 35 -3.07 -1.50 -4.69
N GLU A 36 -3.46 -2.51 -3.92
CA GLU A 36 -4.81 -3.08 -3.92
C GLU A 36 -5.39 -3.02 -2.51
N THR A 37 -6.48 -2.28 -2.34
CA THR A 37 -7.16 -2.08 -1.04
C THR A 37 -8.49 -2.81 -0.92
N ILE A 38 -9.07 -3.27 -2.03
CA ILE A 38 -10.45 -3.74 -2.11
C ILE A 38 -10.55 -5.27 -2.11
N CYS A 39 -10.04 -5.94 -3.15
CA CYS A 39 -10.25 -7.37 -3.32
C CYS A 39 -9.13 -8.04 -4.13
N SER A 40 -8.44 -8.99 -3.48
CA SER A 40 -7.37 -9.80 -4.06
C SER A 40 -7.78 -10.62 -5.30
N LYS A 41 -9.09 -10.83 -5.50
CA LYS A 41 -9.68 -11.64 -6.58
C LYS A 41 -10.14 -10.81 -7.79
N ARG A 42 -10.22 -9.49 -7.66
CA ARG A 42 -10.70 -8.58 -8.72
C ARG A 42 -9.59 -7.62 -9.18
N GLN A 43 -8.39 -8.17 -9.37
CA GLN A 43 -7.22 -7.43 -9.84
C GLN A 43 -6.50 -8.21 -10.93
N GLU A 44 -5.86 -7.47 -11.83
CA GLU A 44 -4.97 -8.03 -12.85
C GLU A 44 -3.53 -8.06 -12.36
N LEU A 45 -3.07 -6.96 -11.75
CA LEU A 45 -1.77 -6.89 -11.09
C LEU A 45 -1.74 -7.81 -9.87
N ARG A 46 -0.63 -8.54 -9.74
CA ARG A 46 -0.30 -9.38 -8.59
C ARG A 46 0.76 -8.68 -7.75
N THR A 47 1.08 -9.25 -6.60
CA THR A 47 2.09 -8.70 -5.69
C THR A 47 3.42 -8.36 -6.36
N PRO A 48 3.99 -9.19 -7.26
CA PRO A 48 5.22 -8.84 -7.95
C PRO A 48 5.08 -7.58 -8.82
N ASP A 49 3.96 -7.45 -9.55
CA ASP A 49 3.71 -6.30 -10.42
C ASP A 49 3.60 -5.00 -9.62
N TRP A 50 2.95 -5.06 -8.45
CA TRP A 50 2.87 -3.92 -7.54
C TRP A 50 4.22 -3.52 -6.94
N LEU A 51 5.06 -4.50 -6.59
CA LEU A 51 6.41 -4.26 -6.08
C LEU A 51 7.33 -3.66 -7.15
N GLU A 52 7.26 -4.18 -8.37
CA GLU A 52 8.01 -3.65 -9.52
C GLU A 52 7.59 -2.20 -9.82
N LEU A 53 6.28 -1.93 -9.86
CA LEU A 53 5.77 -0.60 -10.09
C LEU A 53 6.13 0.38 -8.97
N ALA A 54 6.09 -0.05 -7.71
CA ALA A 54 6.54 0.75 -6.57
C ALA A 54 8.03 1.10 -6.69
N SER A 55 8.87 0.13 -7.07
CA SER A 55 10.30 0.34 -7.31
C SER A 55 10.53 1.38 -8.41
N ALA A 56 9.83 1.26 -9.54
CA ALA A 56 9.95 2.22 -10.65
C ALA A 56 9.49 3.63 -10.24
N LEU A 57 8.45 3.74 -9.41
CA LEU A 57 7.97 5.02 -8.91
C LEU A 57 8.93 5.68 -7.91
N LEU A 58 9.65 4.90 -7.10
CA LEU A 58 10.67 5.44 -6.19
C LEU A 58 11.79 6.17 -6.92
N GLU A 59 12.15 5.71 -8.13
CA GLU A 59 13.17 6.36 -8.97
C GLU A 59 12.74 7.76 -9.47
N SER A 60 11.44 8.07 -9.43
CA SER A 60 10.92 9.37 -9.85
C SER A 60 11.15 10.51 -8.85
N GLY A 61 11.61 10.20 -7.64
CA GLY A 61 11.80 11.17 -6.55
C GLY A 61 10.50 11.58 -5.82
N LYS A 62 9.36 10.97 -6.17
CA LYS A 62 8.10 11.10 -5.42
C LYS A 62 8.15 10.28 -4.14
N GLU A 63 7.38 10.68 -3.13
CA GLU A 63 7.12 9.81 -1.98
C GLU A 63 6.14 8.72 -2.41
N VAL A 64 6.49 7.45 -2.21
CA VAL A 64 5.68 6.31 -2.66
C VAL A 64 5.15 5.55 -1.44
N VAL A 65 3.87 5.20 -1.47
CA VAL A 65 3.22 4.43 -0.41
C VAL A 65 2.46 3.24 -1.00
N LEU A 66 2.82 2.02 -0.64
CA LEU A 66 2.17 0.81 -1.10
C LEU A 66 1.02 0.40 -0.17
N SER A 67 -0.21 0.59 -0.65
CA SER A 67 -1.46 0.25 0.01
C SER A 67 -1.76 -1.24 -0.02
N THR A 68 -2.11 -1.76 1.16
CA THR A 68 -2.46 -3.17 1.38
C THR A 68 -3.98 -3.38 1.41
N LEU A 69 -4.44 -4.63 1.36
CA LEU A 69 -5.86 -4.98 1.43
C LEU A 69 -6.50 -4.48 2.73
N ALA A 70 -7.73 -3.97 2.63
CA ALA A 70 -8.53 -3.56 3.78
C ALA A 70 -9.11 -4.72 4.59
N LEU A 71 -9.18 -5.91 3.99
CA LEU A 71 -9.62 -7.13 4.67
C LEU A 71 -8.79 -8.31 4.17
N ILE A 72 -8.18 -9.02 5.11
CA ILE A 72 -7.43 -10.24 4.84
C ILE A 72 -8.21 -11.45 5.36
N GLU A 73 -8.60 -12.34 4.45
CA GLU A 73 -9.45 -13.51 4.75
C GLU A 73 -8.73 -14.84 4.49
N ALA A 74 -7.70 -14.84 3.65
CA ALA A 74 -7.02 -16.05 3.18
C ALA A 74 -5.53 -16.08 3.57
N ARG A 75 -5.01 -17.29 3.78
CA ARG A 75 -3.56 -17.51 4.03
C ARG A 75 -2.69 -17.01 2.87
N SER A 76 -3.19 -17.07 1.65
CA SER A 76 -2.50 -16.54 0.46
C SER A 76 -2.36 -15.01 0.51
N GLU A 77 -3.34 -14.31 1.06
CA GLU A 77 -3.31 -12.85 1.23
C GLU A 77 -2.33 -12.46 2.33
N LEU A 78 -2.32 -13.18 3.45
CA LEU A 78 -1.28 -13.01 4.49
C LEU A 78 0.13 -13.26 3.94
N SER A 79 0.32 -14.29 3.11
CA SER A 79 1.61 -14.55 2.47
C SER A 79 2.02 -13.41 1.54
N SER A 80 1.06 -12.83 0.81
CA SER A 80 1.30 -11.68 -0.08
C SER A 80 1.65 -10.42 0.71
N LEU A 81 0.94 -10.16 1.82
CA LEU A 81 1.24 -9.07 2.74
C LEU A 81 2.66 -9.18 3.31
N ARG A 82 3.09 -10.38 3.75
CA ARG A 82 4.46 -10.58 4.23
C ARG A 82 5.50 -10.24 3.17
N LYS A 83 5.28 -10.68 1.92
CA LYS A 83 6.14 -10.32 0.78
C LYS A 83 6.18 -8.81 0.56
N ILE A 84 5.05 -8.12 0.68
CA ILE A 84 4.99 -6.65 0.60
C ILE A 84 5.85 -6.03 1.71
N CYS A 85 5.64 -6.41 2.96
CA CYS A 85 6.40 -5.88 4.10
C CYS A 85 7.92 -6.15 4.00
N ASP A 86 8.32 -7.24 3.36
CA ASP A 86 9.72 -7.62 3.22
C ASP A 86 10.42 -6.95 2.03
N ASN A 87 9.68 -6.53 1.00
CA ASN A 87 10.27 -6.15 -0.30
C ASN A 87 9.78 -4.81 -0.87
N SER A 88 8.87 -4.09 -0.22
CA SER A 88 8.26 -2.87 -0.80
C SER A 88 9.28 -1.77 -1.14
N GLY A 89 10.34 -1.63 -0.36
CA GLY A 89 11.32 -0.54 -0.48
C GLY A 89 10.75 0.87 -0.20
N CYS A 90 9.43 0.97 0.02
CA CYS A 90 8.67 2.19 0.26
C CYS A 90 7.80 2.05 1.51
N LEU A 91 7.19 3.16 1.95
CA LEU A 91 6.22 3.15 3.04
C LEU A 91 5.04 2.25 2.67
N ILE A 92 4.44 1.60 3.66
CA ILE A 92 3.25 0.78 3.49
C ILE A 92 2.07 1.47 4.13
N GLU A 93 0.95 1.55 3.41
CA GLU A 93 -0.34 1.89 4.00
C GLU A 93 -1.00 0.61 4.51
N ALA A 94 -1.03 0.48 5.84
CA ALA A 94 -1.62 -0.65 6.55
C ALA A 94 -3.14 -0.47 6.63
N ASN A 95 -3.88 -1.28 5.88
CA ASN A 95 -5.34 -1.21 5.79
C ASN A 95 -6.03 -2.33 6.59
N ASP A 96 -5.29 -3.32 7.10
CA ASP A 96 -5.77 -4.39 7.98
C ASP A 96 -4.88 -4.48 9.24
N ILE A 97 -5.43 -4.91 10.37
CA ILE A 97 -4.69 -5.05 11.64
C ILE A 97 -3.51 -6.02 11.51
N ALA A 98 -3.62 -7.06 10.68
CA ALA A 98 -2.50 -7.95 10.41
C ALA A 98 -1.31 -7.21 9.76
N ALA A 99 -1.57 -6.19 8.94
CA ALA A 99 -0.50 -5.35 8.39
C ALA A 99 0.14 -4.48 9.47
N VAL A 100 -0.68 -3.87 10.35
CA VAL A 100 -0.21 -3.10 11.51
C VAL A 100 0.68 -3.95 12.42
N GLU A 101 0.25 -5.16 12.76
CA GLU A 101 1.01 -6.09 13.61
C GLU A 101 2.34 -6.47 12.95
N LEU A 102 2.33 -6.91 11.69
CA LEU A 102 3.56 -7.32 10.97
C LEU A 102 4.57 -6.17 10.86
N LEU A 103 4.12 -4.96 10.56
CA LEU A 103 4.99 -3.78 10.42
C LEU A 103 5.53 -3.35 11.77
N SER A 104 4.72 -3.41 12.82
CA SER A 104 5.12 -3.09 14.20
C SER A 104 6.15 -4.09 14.75
N GLU A 105 5.94 -5.39 14.53
CA GLU A 105 6.91 -6.44 14.91
C GLU A 105 8.27 -6.22 14.22
N LYS A 106 8.24 -5.80 12.96
CA LYS A 106 9.43 -5.46 12.17
C LYS A 106 10.01 -4.08 12.49
N LYS A 107 9.33 -3.27 13.32
CA LYS A 107 9.66 -1.88 13.64
C LYS A 107 9.82 -1.00 12.39
N LEU A 108 9.03 -1.29 11.36
CA LEU A 108 8.98 -0.50 10.13
C LEU A 108 7.94 0.62 10.28
N PRO A 109 8.25 1.85 9.86
CA PRO A 109 7.24 2.91 9.82
C PRO A 109 6.16 2.58 8.77
N PHE A 110 4.92 2.96 9.06
CA PHE A 110 3.79 2.74 8.16
C PHE A 110 2.76 3.86 8.27
N VAL A 111 1.94 4.01 7.23
CA VAL A 111 0.77 4.88 7.22
C VAL A 111 -0.43 4.06 7.66
N ALA A 112 -1.21 4.56 8.62
CA ALA A 112 -2.48 3.94 8.96
C ALA A 112 -3.51 4.27 7.87
N GLY A 113 -4.00 3.25 7.19
CA GLY A 113 -5.00 3.39 6.15
C GLY A 113 -6.40 3.67 6.69
N THR A 114 -7.27 4.18 5.82
CA THR A 114 -8.63 4.63 6.21
C THR A 114 -9.57 3.52 6.65
N SER A 115 -9.27 2.25 6.34
CA SER A 115 -10.03 1.09 6.77
C SER A 115 -9.71 0.64 8.20
N ILE A 116 -8.60 1.12 8.78
CA ILE A 116 -8.24 0.80 10.16
C ILE A 116 -9.17 1.55 11.10
N ASN A 117 -9.93 0.77 11.89
CA ASN A 117 -10.76 1.32 12.95
C ASN A 117 -10.13 1.02 14.32
N ILE A 118 -9.72 2.07 15.04
CA ILE A 118 -9.11 1.92 16.38
C ILE A 118 -10.17 2.23 17.44
N TYR A 119 -10.75 1.17 18.01
CA TYR A 119 -11.68 1.29 19.13
C TYR A 119 -11.05 0.97 20.49
N ASN A 120 -9.78 0.54 20.51
CA ASN A 120 -9.05 0.26 21.75
C ASN A 120 -7.55 0.60 21.61
N ALA A 121 -7.16 1.74 22.17
CA ALA A 121 -5.79 2.28 22.05
C ALA A 121 -4.72 1.38 22.70
N GLN A 122 -5.07 0.59 23.74
CA GLN A 122 -4.08 -0.17 24.50
C GLN A 122 -3.46 -1.35 23.74
N ARG A 123 -4.14 -1.87 22.71
CA ARG A 123 -3.72 -3.11 22.04
C ARG A 123 -2.98 -2.89 20.73
N SER A 124 -2.92 -1.64 20.26
CA SER A 124 -2.66 -1.38 18.84
C SER A 124 -1.19 -1.08 18.53
N GLY A 125 -0.29 -1.06 19.52
CA GLY A 125 1.15 -0.79 19.29
C GLY A 125 1.47 0.60 18.72
N PHE A 126 0.46 1.45 18.52
CA PHE A 126 0.61 2.82 18.03
C PHE A 126 1.34 3.66 19.08
N GLN A 127 2.62 3.89 18.84
CA GLN A 127 3.34 4.96 19.51
C GLN A 127 3.07 6.22 18.69
N PHE A 128 1.99 6.94 19.03
CA PHE A 128 1.72 8.25 18.47
C PHE A 128 2.90 9.17 18.85
N LEU A 129 3.64 9.63 17.85
CA LEU A 129 4.64 10.71 17.99
C LEU A 129 3.94 12.04 18.26
#